data_AF-A0A225VHX1-F1
#
_entry.id   AF-A0A225VHX1-F1
#
_cell.length_a   1.000
_cell.length_b   1.000
_cell.length_c   1.000
_cell.angle_alpha   90.00
_cell.angle_beta   90.00
_cell.angle_gamma   90.00
#
_symmetry.space_group_name_H-M   'P 1'
#
loop_
_entity.id
_entity.type
_entity.pdbx_description
1 polymer ?
#
loop_
_entity_poly.entity_id
_entity_poly.type
_entity_poly.pdbx_seq_one_letter_code
_entity_poly.pdbx_strand_id
1 'polypeptide(L)'
;MKRFLLPEEECAIAMSRGVLDILTVVEQNLIERAIKWVKREIRQRCDVAEIQYSKAKWRGFSGYFQRTWLEQYNVSVWNVAGLNNELVARTNNPLERFNRELNDRFPKPRPSMATFVGVIKTLSAEYVQRLTDIPRGRARRPIRERIQLPVPIDIPEDIGDDSDDNAPAVAELQSDSSSDEEGGEDEEE
;
A
#
# COMPACT_ATOMS: atom_id res chain seq x y z
N MET A 1 -4.32 3.28 11.30
CA MET A 1 -5.63 3.14 11.97
C MET A 1 -5.53 2.44 13.33
N LYS A 2 -4.94 1.23 13.43
CA LYS A 2 -4.76 0.53 14.72
C LYS A 2 -4.04 1.35 15.80
N ARG A 3 -3.00 2.13 15.44
CA ARG A 3 -2.28 3.02 16.37
C ARG A 3 -3.11 4.16 16.96
N PHE A 4 -4.27 4.46 16.39
CA PHE A 4 -5.24 5.44 16.92
C PHE A 4 -6.43 4.76 17.60
N LEU A 5 -6.41 3.42 17.72
CA LEU A 5 -7.50 2.61 18.27
C LEU A 5 -8.86 2.91 17.64
N LEU A 6 -8.88 3.22 16.35
CA LEU A 6 -10.13 3.39 15.61
C LEU A 6 -10.94 2.09 15.64
N PRO A 7 -12.24 2.13 15.97
CA PRO A 7 -13.09 0.95 15.92
C PRO A 7 -13.04 0.28 14.56
N GLU A 8 -13.12 -1.05 14.55
CA GLU A 8 -13.00 -1.84 13.32
C GLU A 8 -14.12 -1.52 12.33
N GLU A 9 -15.32 -1.24 12.84
CA GLU A 9 -16.49 -0.83 12.04
C GLU A 9 -16.26 0.50 11.32
N GLU A 10 -15.72 1.51 12.03
CA GLU A 10 -15.35 2.79 11.44
C GLU A 10 -14.21 2.62 10.41
N CYS A 11 -13.25 1.75 10.69
CA CYS A 11 -12.18 1.43 9.75
C CYS A 11 -12.71 0.74 8.49
N ALA A 12 -13.65 -0.21 8.63
CA ALA A 12 -14.26 -0.91 7.51
C ALA A 12 -15.00 0.05 6.57
N ILE A 13 -15.69 1.05 7.13
CA ILE A 13 -16.32 2.14 6.36
C ILE A 13 -15.26 2.93 5.61
N ALA A 14 -14.21 3.39 6.29
CA ALA A 14 -13.18 4.22 5.65
C ALA A 14 -12.38 3.46 4.58
N MET A 15 -12.20 2.15 4.75
CA MET A 15 -11.53 1.26 3.80
C MET A 15 -12.45 0.75 2.68
N SER A 16 -13.74 1.08 2.72
CA SER A 16 -14.65 0.75 1.62
C SER A 16 -14.28 1.52 0.36
N ARG A 17 -14.51 0.89 -0.80
CA ARG A 17 -14.20 1.47 -2.10
C ARG A 17 -14.95 2.80 -2.28
N GLY A 18 -14.25 3.79 -2.80
CA GLY A 18 -14.81 5.14 -2.98
C GLY A 18 -14.86 5.95 -1.69
N VAL A 19 -13.93 5.76 -0.77
CA VAL A 19 -13.79 6.58 0.45
C VAL A 19 -12.35 7.07 0.57
N LEU A 20 -11.47 6.38 1.30
CA LEU A 20 -10.06 6.82 1.43
C LEU A 20 -9.27 6.63 0.13
N ASP A 21 -9.59 5.60 -0.64
CA ASP A 21 -8.92 5.28 -1.91
C ASP A 21 -9.11 6.38 -2.97
N ILE A 22 -10.14 7.23 -2.85
CA ILE A 22 -10.36 8.39 -3.73
C ILE A 22 -9.18 9.37 -3.68
N LEU A 23 -8.52 9.53 -2.53
CA LEU A 23 -7.38 10.43 -2.41
C LEU A 23 -6.26 10.07 -3.38
N THR A 24 -6.15 8.80 -3.77
CA THR A 24 -5.13 8.32 -4.69
C THR A 24 -5.41 8.65 -6.15
N VAL A 25 -6.64 8.98 -6.53
CA VAL A 25 -7.03 9.18 -7.94
C VAL A 25 -7.49 10.61 -8.26
N VAL A 26 -7.64 11.45 -7.24
CA VAL A 26 -8.02 12.86 -7.40
C VAL A 26 -6.83 13.70 -7.85
N GLU A 27 -7.07 14.67 -8.73
CA GLU A 27 -6.03 15.61 -9.17
C GLU A 27 -5.34 16.31 -7.98
N GLN A 28 -4.04 16.54 -8.09
CA GLN A 28 -3.22 16.97 -6.95
C GLN A 28 -3.66 18.32 -6.35
N ASN A 29 -4.11 19.24 -7.20
CA ASN A 29 -4.68 20.54 -6.81
C ASN A 29 -5.99 20.42 -6.00
N LEU A 30 -6.67 19.26 -6.05
CA LEU A 30 -7.93 19.02 -5.37
C LEU A 30 -7.78 18.19 -4.08
N ILE A 31 -6.56 17.76 -3.71
CA ILE A 31 -6.34 16.84 -2.58
C ILE A 31 -6.82 17.40 -1.24
N GLU A 32 -6.55 18.66 -0.94
CA GLU A 32 -7.02 19.27 0.31
C GLU A 32 -8.55 19.25 0.40
N ARG A 33 -9.20 19.52 -0.74
CA ARG A 33 -10.66 19.44 -0.87
C ARG A 33 -11.16 17.99 -0.74
N ALA A 34 -10.45 17.04 -1.34
CA ALA A 34 -10.74 15.62 -1.25
C ALA A 34 -10.66 15.11 0.19
N ILE A 35 -9.69 15.57 0.98
CA ILE A 35 -9.57 15.19 2.40
C ILE A 35 -10.79 15.66 3.19
N LYS A 36 -11.26 16.89 2.96
CA LYS A 36 -12.50 17.38 3.58
C LYS A 36 -13.70 16.52 3.19
N TRP A 37 -13.78 16.15 1.91
CA TRP A 37 -14.84 15.28 1.39
C TRP A 37 -14.79 13.90 2.05
N VAL A 38 -13.62 13.27 2.15
CA VAL A 38 -13.46 11.94 2.76
C VAL A 38 -13.85 11.94 4.23
N LYS A 39 -13.46 12.97 5.00
CA LYS A 39 -13.88 13.12 6.40
C LYS A 39 -15.40 13.15 6.53
N ARG A 40 -16.07 13.94 5.69
CA ARG A 40 -17.53 14.03 5.63
C ARG A 40 -18.16 12.69 5.23
N GLU A 41 -17.61 12.02 4.21
CA GLU A 41 -18.10 10.74 3.71
C GLU A 41 -18.03 9.64 4.77
N ILE A 42 -16.91 9.53 5.50
CA ILE A 42 -16.77 8.56 6.60
C ILE A 42 -17.84 8.82 7.65
N ARG A 43 -18.01 10.08 8.07
CA ARG A 43 -19.02 10.45 9.07
C ARG A 43 -20.43 10.10 8.61
N GLN A 44 -20.79 10.50 7.40
CA GLN A 44 -22.12 10.23 6.83
C GLN A 44 -22.39 8.72 6.76
N ARG A 45 -21.41 7.90 6.36
CA ARG A 45 -21.56 6.45 6.33
C ARG A 45 -21.66 5.84 7.72
N CYS A 46 -20.94 6.37 8.72
CA CYS A 46 -21.12 5.98 10.11
C CYS A 46 -22.55 6.31 10.60
N ASP A 47 -23.06 7.50 10.31
CA ASP A 47 -24.41 7.91 10.69
C ASP A 47 -25.48 6.99 10.07
N VAL A 48 -25.36 6.66 8.77
CA VAL A 48 -26.26 5.73 8.07
C VAL A 48 -26.19 4.32 8.63
N ALA A 49 -25.02 3.89 9.08
CA ALA A 49 -24.81 2.58 9.69
C ALA A 49 -25.10 2.56 11.20
N GLU A 50 -25.60 3.66 11.77
CA GLU A 50 -25.86 3.83 13.21
C GLU A 50 -24.61 3.60 14.10
N ILE A 51 -23.42 3.87 13.56
CA ILE A 51 -22.14 3.74 14.26
C ILE A 51 -21.73 5.11 14.83
N GLN A 52 -21.35 5.13 16.10
CA GLN A 52 -20.87 6.35 16.74
C GLN A 52 -19.50 6.78 16.21
N TYR A 53 -19.45 7.90 15.49
CA TYR A 53 -18.21 8.44 14.91
C TYR A 53 -17.22 8.97 15.97
N SER A 54 -16.00 8.43 15.98
CA SER A 54 -14.95 8.80 16.94
C SER A 54 -14.17 10.06 16.53
N LYS A 55 -14.76 11.25 16.64
CA LYS A 55 -14.17 12.55 16.22
C LYS A 55 -12.69 12.73 16.61
N ALA A 56 -12.37 12.50 17.88
CA ALA A 56 -11.02 12.69 18.44
C ALA A 56 -9.96 11.76 17.79
N LYS A 57 -10.32 10.50 17.52
CA LYS A 57 -9.43 9.50 16.90
C LYS A 57 -9.24 9.79 15.43
N TRP A 58 -10.31 10.17 14.72
CA TRP A 58 -10.23 10.57 13.32
C TRP A 58 -9.44 11.85 13.11
N ARG A 59 -9.52 12.80 14.05
CA ARG A 59 -8.63 13.98 14.05
C ARG A 59 -7.17 13.58 14.16
N GLY A 60 -6.84 12.68 15.10
CA GLY A 60 -5.48 12.15 15.27
C GLY A 60 -4.97 11.46 13.99
N PHE A 61 -5.77 10.57 13.41
CA PHE A 61 -5.45 9.91 12.15
C PHE A 61 -5.28 10.90 10.99
N SER A 62 -6.15 11.89 10.87
CA SER A 62 -6.07 12.92 9.82
C SER A 62 -4.78 13.74 9.93
N GLY A 63 -4.39 14.12 11.15
CA GLY A 63 -3.13 14.83 11.39
C GLY A 63 -1.89 13.96 11.10
N TYR A 64 -1.95 12.66 11.39
CA TYR A 64 -0.91 11.72 10.93
C TYR A 64 -0.86 11.61 9.41
N PHE A 65 -2.02 11.48 8.75
CA PHE A 65 -2.11 11.33 7.31
C PHE A 65 -1.53 12.55 6.60
N GLN A 66 -1.86 13.77 7.03
CA GLN A 66 -1.32 14.99 6.45
C GLN A 66 0.20 15.08 6.59
N ARG A 67 0.73 14.88 7.80
CA ARG A 67 2.18 14.90 8.05
C ARG A 67 2.94 13.85 7.24
N THR A 68 2.36 12.66 7.10
CA THR A 68 3.04 11.57 6.39
C THR A 68 2.90 11.71 4.87
N TRP A 69 1.69 11.89 4.37
CA TRP A 69 1.38 11.75 2.94
C TRP A 69 1.33 13.08 2.17
N LEU A 70 1.26 14.22 2.85
CA LEU A 70 1.33 15.54 2.20
C LEU A 70 2.65 16.25 2.47
N GLU A 71 3.20 16.13 3.68
CA GLU A 71 4.43 16.83 4.06
C GLU A 71 5.68 15.97 3.82
N GLN A 72 5.71 14.72 4.34
CA GLN A 72 6.89 13.85 4.23
C GLN A 72 7.04 13.22 2.84
N TYR A 73 5.95 12.72 2.25
CA TYR A 73 5.97 12.15 0.90
C TYR A 73 5.33 13.11 -0.10
N ASN A 74 5.98 13.28 -1.26
CA ASN A 74 5.39 14.05 -2.35
C ASN A 74 4.16 13.33 -2.90
N VAL A 75 3.08 14.07 -3.10
CA VAL A 75 1.82 13.61 -3.70
C VAL A 75 2.05 12.78 -4.96
N SER A 76 2.96 13.20 -5.84
CA SER A 76 3.23 12.53 -7.12
C SER A 76 3.75 11.10 -6.98
N VAL A 77 4.20 10.70 -5.79
CA VAL A 77 4.78 9.37 -5.52
C VAL A 77 3.69 8.34 -5.23
N TRP A 78 2.53 8.76 -4.73
CA TRP A 78 1.46 7.86 -4.31
C TRP A 78 0.12 8.12 -5.03
N ASN A 79 -0.10 9.34 -5.53
CA ASN A 79 -1.26 9.69 -6.31
C ASN A 79 -1.07 9.23 -7.77
N VAL A 80 -2.09 8.57 -8.31
CA VAL A 80 -2.14 7.96 -9.64
C VAL A 80 -3.16 8.66 -10.54
N ALA A 81 -3.58 9.88 -10.20
CA ALA A 81 -4.49 10.67 -11.03
C ALA A 81 -3.90 10.86 -12.44
N GLY A 82 -4.72 10.62 -13.46
CA GLY A 82 -4.30 10.70 -14.86
C GLY A 82 -3.48 9.49 -15.36
N LEU A 83 -3.14 8.51 -14.50
CA LEU A 83 -2.63 7.22 -14.97
C LEU A 83 -3.78 6.37 -15.51
N ASN A 84 -3.51 5.59 -16.56
CA ASN A 84 -4.51 4.69 -17.13
C ASN A 84 -5.02 3.70 -16.07
N ASN A 85 -6.35 3.51 -16.00
CA ASN A 85 -7.01 2.59 -15.08
C ASN A 85 -6.59 1.12 -15.22
N GLU A 86 -5.89 0.74 -16.29
CA GLU A 86 -5.20 -0.54 -16.40
C GLU A 86 -3.83 -0.51 -15.72
N LEU A 87 -3.80 -0.14 -14.43
CA LEU A 87 -2.64 -0.44 -13.61
C LEU A 87 -2.64 -1.95 -13.33
N VAL A 88 -1.69 -2.65 -13.92
CA VAL A 88 -1.39 -4.02 -13.50
C VAL A 88 -0.64 -3.93 -12.18
N ALA A 89 -1.12 -4.63 -11.15
CA ALA A 89 -0.38 -4.81 -9.90
C ALA A 89 1.01 -5.37 -10.21
N ARG A 90 1.99 -4.50 -10.36
CA ARG A 90 3.40 -4.82 -10.34
C ARG A 90 3.87 -4.50 -8.94
N THR A 91 3.38 -5.27 -7.97
CA THR A 91 4.01 -5.32 -6.66
C THR A 91 5.46 -5.80 -6.85
N ASN A 92 6.31 -5.65 -5.84
CA ASN A 92 7.68 -6.20 -5.84
C ASN A 92 7.71 -7.75 -5.93
N ASN A 93 6.54 -8.40 -5.97
CA ASN A 93 6.35 -9.84 -6.05
C ASN A 93 7.14 -10.53 -7.18
N PRO A 94 7.40 -9.95 -8.38
CA PRO A 94 8.30 -10.55 -9.36
C PRO A 94 9.75 -10.65 -8.87
N LEU A 95 10.26 -9.62 -8.19
CA LEU A 95 11.64 -9.61 -7.68
C LEU A 95 11.75 -10.50 -6.44
N GLU A 96 10.80 -10.44 -5.52
CA GLU A 96 10.74 -11.34 -4.36
C GLU A 96 10.57 -12.80 -4.78
N ARG A 97 9.72 -13.07 -5.77
CA ARG A 97 9.58 -14.41 -6.36
C ARG A 97 10.88 -14.86 -7.01
N PHE A 98 11.53 -13.98 -7.75
CA PHE A 98 12.81 -14.31 -8.37
C PHE A 98 13.89 -14.59 -7.33
N ASN A 99 13.96 -13.79 -6.27
CA ASN A 99 14.89 -13.99 -5.15
C ASN A 99 14.62 -15.33 -4.44
N ARG A 100 13.35 -15.69 -4.21
CA ARG A 100 12.99 -17.00 -3.67
C ARG A 100 13.36 -18.14 -4.62
N GLU A 101 13.07 -18.00 -5.91
CA GLU A 101 13.42 -19.00 -6.92
C GLU A 101 14.93 -19.16 -7.04
N LEU A 102 15.71 -18.09 -6.89
CA LEU A 102 17.17 -18.17 -6.77
C LEU A 102 17.58 -18.94 -5.51
N ASN A 103 17.04 -18.58 -4.34
CA ASN A 103 17.37 -19.22 -3.07
C ASN A 103 17.04 -20.72 -3.08
N ASP A 104 15.90 -21.13 -3.65
CA ASP A 104 15.50 -22.54 -3.76
C ASP A 104 16.45 -23.35 -4.68
N ARG A 105 17.05 -22.69 -5.69
CA ARG A 105 17.93 -23.35 -6.66
C ARG A 105 19.38 -23.45 -6.16
N PHE A 106 19.76 -22.67 -5.17
CA PHE A 106 21.10 -22.75 -4.57
C PHE A 106 21.11 -23.76 -3.42
N PRO A 107 21.85 -24.89 -3.55
CA PRO A 107 21.89 -25.92 -2.51
C PRO A 107 22.68 -25.50 -1.26
N LYS A 108 23.45 -24.39 -1.34
CA LYS A 108 24.25 -23.85 -0.23
C LYS A 108 24.13 -22.32 -0.23
N PRO A 109 24.13 -21.66 0.95
CA PRO A 109 24.12 -20.20 1.06
C PRO A 109 25.29 -19.51 0.35
N ARG A 110 26.44 -20.19 0.24
CA ARG A 110 27.65 -19.69 -0.42
C ARG A 110 28.14 -20.68 -1.48
N PRO A 111 27.60 -20.63 -2.71
CA PRO A 111 28.03 -21.48 -3.81
C PRO A 111 29.41 -21.07 -4.35
N SER A 112 30.12 -21.99 -5.00
CA SER A 112 31.32 -21.63 -5.78
C SER A 112 30.93 -20.81 -7.01
N MET A 113 31.87 -20.05 -7.56
CA MET A 113 31.64 -19.25 -8.78
C MET A 113 31.12 -20.11 -9.95
N ALA A 114 31.67 -21.32 -10.11
CA ALA A 114 31.25 -22.25 -11.17
C ALA A 114 29.79 -22.71 -10.97
N THR A 115 29.41 -23.07 -9.73
CA THR A 115 28.03 -23.44 -9.40
C THR A 115 27.08 -22.26 -9.58
N PHE A 116 27.49 -21.06 -9.15
CA PHE A 116 26.72 -19.84 -9.33
C PHE A 116 26.39 -19.58 -10.79
N VAL A 117 27.42 -19.52 -11.65
CA VAL A 117 27.23 -19.29 -13.10
C VAL A 117 26.42 -20.42 -13.74
N GLY A 118 26.62 -21.67 -13.32
CA GLY A 118 25.87 -22.82 -13.82
C GLY A 118 24.37 -22.70 -13.55
N VAL A 119 23.99 -22.44 -12.29
CA VAL A 119 22.58 -22.28 -11.90
C VAL A 119 21.92 -21.13 -12.63
N ILE A 120 22.59 -19.96 -12.71
CA ILE A 120 22.05 -18.79 -13.42
C ILE A 120 21.86 -19.08 -14.90
N LYS A 121 22.81 -19.76 -15.56
CA LYS A 121 22.67 -20.15 -16.97
C LYS A 121 21.46 -21.05 -17.19
N THR A 122 21.29 -22.08 -16.37
CA THR A 122 20.14 -23.00 -16.45
C THR A 122 18.82 -22.25 -16.27
N LEU A 123 18.72 -21.42 -15.23
CA LEU A 123 17.52 -20.64 -14.95
C LEU A 123 17.19 -19.66 -16.09
N SER A 124 18.20 -19.02 -16.67
CA SER A 124 18.04 -18.14 -17.83
C SER A 124 17.51 -18.89 -19.06
N ALA A 125 18.02 -20.10 -19.33
CA ALA A 125 17.60 -20.93 -20.45
C ALA A 125 16.15 -21.41 -20.27
N GLU A 126 15.79 -21.89 -19.07
CA GLU A 126 14.41 -22.28 -18.73
C GLU A 126 13.44 -21.09 -18.89
N TYR A 127 13.86 -19.89 -18.50
CA TYR A 127 13.03 -18.68 -18.64
C TYR A 127 12.78 -18.32 -20.11
N VAL A 128 13.82 -18.31 -20.94
CA VAL A 128 13.70 -18.08 -22.39
C VAL A 128 12.81 -19.14 -23.03
N GLN A 129 13.00 -20.41 -22.68
CA GLN A 129 12.16 -21.50 -23.16
C GLN A 129 10.69 -21.27 -22.80
N ARG A 130 10.39 -20.95 -21.54
CA ARG A 130 9.03 -20.61 -21.07
C ARG A 130 8.42 -19.45 -21.86
N LEU A 131 9.20 -18.41 -22.16
CA LEU A 131 8.73 -17.28 -22.98
C LEU A 131 8.34 -17.70 -24.39
N THR A 132 9.08 -18.64 -25.00
CA THR A 132 8.75 -19.18 -26.33
C THR A 132 7.57 -20.16 -26.30
N ASP A 133 7.35 -20.84 -25.18
CA ASP A 133 6.28 -21.82 -25.00
C ASP A 133 4.91 -21.17 -24.74
N ILE A 134 4.88 -19.97 -24.15
CA ILE A 134 3.63 -19.21 -23.92
C ILE A 134 2.83 -18.94 -25.21
N PRO A 135 3.40 -18.31 -26.27
CA PRO A 135 2.66 -18.06 -27.51
C PRO A 135 2.32 -19.36 -28.26
N ARG A 136 3.05 -20.45 -28.00
CA ARG A 136 2.79 -21.79 -28.57
C ARG A 136 1.74 -22.59 -27.79
N GLY A 137 1.18 -22.02 -26.72
CA GLY A 137 0.18 -22.68 -25.86
C GLY A 137 0.75 -23.81 -24.99
N ARG A 138 2.07 -23.99 -24.96
CA ARG A 138 2.76 -25.04 -24.17
C ARG A 138 3.03 -24.61 -22.73
N ALA A 139 2.93 -23.32 -22.44
CA ALA A 139 3.01 -22.75 -21.09
C ALA A 139 1.92 -21.69 -20.90
N ARG A 140 1.40 -21.57 -19.67
CA ARG A 140 0.39 -20.56 -19.34
C ARG A 140 1.05 -19.26 -18.89
N ARG A 141 0.59 -18.13 -19.42
CA ARG A 141 0.97 -16.81 -18.90
C ARG A 141 0.47 -16.67 -17.45
N PRO A 142 1.29 -16.21 -16.50
CA PRO A 142 0.82 -15.91 -15.16
C PRO A 142 -0.34 -14.92 -15.23
N ILE A 143 -1.47 -15.27 -14.61
CA ILE A 143 -2.58 -14.33 -14.45
C ILE A 143 -2.12 -13.28 -13.45
N ARG A 144 -2.24 -12.02 -13.85
CA ARG A 144 -2.07 -10.89 -12.94
C ARG A 144 -3.44 -10.29 -12.71
N GLU A 145 -3.76 -10.05 -11.46
CA GLU A 145 -4.96 -9.31 -11.10
C GLU A 145 -4.85 -7.89 -11.67
N ARG A 146 -5.91 -7.45 -12.33
CA ARG A 146 -6.05 -6.06 -12.74
C ARG A 146 -6.48 -5.28 -11.51
N ILE A 147 -5.70 -4.27 -11.14
CA ILE A 147 -6.15 -3.32 -10.13
C ILE A 147 -7.19 -2.44 -10.80
N GLN A 148 -8.39 -2.39 -10.23
CA GLN A 148 -9.35 -1.38 -10.61
C GLN A 148 -9.18 -0.19 -9.69
N LEU A 149 -8.72 0.93 -10.25
CA LEU A 149 -8.73 2.19 -9.52
C LEU A 149 -10.17 2.60 -9.20
N PRO A 150 -10.41 3.33 -8.09
CA PRO A 150 -11.68 4.01 -7.90
C PRO A 150 -11.88 5.03 -9.01
N VAL A 151 -13.14 5.26 -9.37
CA VAL A 151 -13.49 6.31 -10.32
C VAL A 151 -13.37 7.65 -9.57
N PRO A 152 -12.61 8.63 -10.09
CA PRO A 152 -12.58 9.96 -9.49
C PRO A 152 -13.99 10.53 -9.36
N ILE A 153 -14.31 11.11 -8.20
CA ILE A 153 -15.59 11.76 -7.95
C ILE A 153 -15.42 13.27 -8.15
N ASP A 154 -16.43 13.93 -8.71
CA ASP A 154 -16.51 15.39 -8.72
C ASP A 154 -16.71 15.90 -7.29
N ILE A 155 -15.64 16.43 -6.72
CA ILE A 155 -15.66 16.95 -5.35
C ILE A 155 -16.34 18.33 -5.36
N PRO A 156 -17.46 18.54 -4.65
CA PRO A 156 -18.14 19.82 -4.59
C PRO A 156 -17.22 20.93 -4.06
N GLU A 157 -17.41 22.16 -4.55
CA GLU A 157 -16.65 23.33 -4.08
C GLU A 157 -17.02 23.74 -2.65
N ASP A 158 -18.30 23.58 -2.29
CA ASP A 158 -18.83 23.89 -0.96
C ASP A 158 -19.01 22.61 -0.14
N ILE A 159 -17.92 22.17 0.49
CA ILE A 159 -17.98 21.12 1.50
C ILE A 159 -18.17 21.82 2.84
N GLY A 160 -19.39 21.73 3.38
CA GLY A 160 -19.73 22.28 4.69
C GLY A 160 -18.65 21.97 5.73
N ASP A 161 -18.18 23.02 6.39
CA ASP A 161 -17.11 23.00 7.40
C ASP A 161 -17.63 22.45 8.73
N ASP A 162 -18.04 21.18 8.75
CA ASP A 162 -18.39 20.49 9.99
C ASP A 162 -17.13 19.84 10.56
N SER A 163 -16.10 20.66 10.78
CA SER A 163 -14.75 20.20 11.06
C SER A 163 -14.64 19.49 12.41
N ASP A 164 -13.86 18.40 12.44
CA ASP A 164 -13.42 17.73 13.67
C ASP A 164 -12.42 18.60 14.49
N ASP A 165 -12.10 19.81 14.01
CA ASP A 165 -11.11 20.71 14.61
C ASP A 165 -11.43 21.20 16.02
N ASN A 166 -12.66 21.00 16.49
CA ASN A 166 -13.03 21.31 17.88
C ASN A 166 -12.77 20.15 18.86
N ALA A 167 -12.56 18.91 18.39
CA ALA A 167 -12.35 17.75 19.26
C ALA A 167 -10.85 17.56 19.59
N PRO A 168 -10.45 17.20 20.82
CA PRO A 168 -9.03 16.96 21.12
C PRO A 168 -8.48 15.83 20.24
N ALA A 169 -7.29 16.02 19.67
CA ALA A 169 -6.66 15.00 18.84
C ALA A 169 -6.07 13.88 19.72
N VAL A 170 -6.40 12.62 19.41
CA VAL A 170 -5.76 11.48 20.08
C VAL A 170 -4.34 11.30 19.54
N ALA A 171 -3.38 11.11 20.44
CA ALA A 171 -2.00 10.84 20.08
C ALA A 171 -1.85 9.44 19.47
N GLU A 172 -0.93 9.30 18.51
CA GLU A 172 -0.56 8.01 17.94
C GLU A 172 0.14 7.15 19.00
N LEU A 173 -0.32 5.92 19.21
CA LEU A 173 0.40 4.98 20.06
C LEU A 173 1.77 4.65 19.43
N GLN A 174 2.82 4.75 20.23
CA GLN A 174 4.15 4.31 19.84
C GLN A 174 4.15 2.79 19.62
N SER A 175 4.80 2.38 18.54
CA SER A 175 5.01 0.97 18.23
C SER A 175 6.26 0.52 18.98
N ASP A 176 6.13 -0.43 19.91
CA ASP A 176 7.28 -1.17 20.46
C ASP A 176 7.94 -1.95 19.32
N SER A 177 8.90 -1.33 18.65
CA SER A 177 9.86 -2.04 17.83
C SER A 177 10.86 -2.68 18.80
N SER A 178 10.66 -3.96 19.11
CA SER A 178 11.67 -4.78 19.78
C SER A 178 12.92 -4.75 18.90
N SER A 179 13.96 -4.10 19.42
CA SER A 179 15.33 -4.18 18.91
C SER A 179 15.96 -5.45 19.44
N ASP A 180 15.84 -6.55 18.71
CA ASP A 180 16.69 -7.73 18.89
C ASP A 180 17.83 -7.65 17.87
N GLU A 181 18.88 -6.91 18.23
CA GLU A 181 20.22 -7.05 17.65
C GLU A 181 21.08 -7.71 18.74
N GLU A 182 21.02 -9.04 18.86
CA GLU A 182 22.09 -9.78 19.51
C GLU A 182 23.27 -9.85 18.54
N GLY A 183 24.24 -8.97 18.74
CA GLY A 183 25.58 -9.10 18.18
C GLY A 183 26.34 -10.20 18.91
N GLY A 184 26.39 -11.39 18.32
CA GLY A 184 27.35 -12.43 18.68
C GLY A 184 28.71 -12.10 18.07
N GLU A 185 29.63 -11.58 18.88
CA GLU A 185 31.06 -11.59 18.60
C GLU A 185 31.62 -12.95 19.00
N ASP A 186 31.82 -13.85 18.03
CA ASP A 186 32.70 -15.00 18.20
C ASP A 186 34.05 -14.65 17.57
N GLU A 187 34.99 -14.22 18.42
CA GLU A 187 36.43 -14.30 18.16
C GLU A 187 36.86 -15.77 18.37
N GLU A 188 37.38 -16.43 17.34
CA GLU A 188 38.17 -17.66 17.51
C GLU A 188 39.60 -17.43 16.98
N GLU A 189 40.56 -17.60 17.90
CA GLU A 189 42.00 -17.81 17.69
C GLU A 189 42.30 -19.21 17.12
#